data_AF-A0A9D8K3W7-F1
#
_entry.id   AF-A0A9D8K3W7-F1
#
_cell.length_a   1.000
_cell.length_b   1.000
_cell.length_c   1.000
_cell.angle_alpha   90.00
_cell.angle_beta   90.00
_cell.angle_gamma   90.00
#
_symmetry.space_group_name_H-M   'P 1'
#
loop_
_entity.id
_entity.type
_entity.pdbx_description
1 polymer ?
#
loop_
_entity_poly.entity_id
_entity_poly.type
_entity_poly.pdbx_seq_one_letter_code
_entity_poly.pdbx_strand_id
1 'polypeptide(L)' 'MLEPGSPADSHPYPVELDLPPWTLERDIDLCTWLFAFGAGIRIEAPAELRQEHQERLQAALAVVQP' A
#
# COMPACT_ATOMS: atom_id res chain seq x y z
N MET A 1 7.28 -9.02 -16.13
CA MET A 1 5.96 -8.52 -15.71
C MET A 1 5.38 -9.58 -14.78
N LEU A 2 4.79 -9.19 -13.66
CA LEU A 2 4.18 -10.16 -12.75
C LEU A 2 2.93 -10.78 -13.41
N GLU A 3 2.73 -12.06 -13.16
CA GLU A 3 1.53 -12.76 -13.62
C GLU A 3 0.33 -12.37 -12.75
N PRO A 4 -0.87 -12.26 -13.32
CA PRO A 4 -2.10 -12.07 -12.54
C PRO A 4 -2.29 -13.20 -11.52
N GLY A 5 -2.75 -12.82 -10.33
CA GLY A 5 -3.16 -13.75 -9.28
C GLY A 5 -4.53 -14.38 -9.56
N SER A 6 -5.14 -14.93 -8.52
CA SER A 6 -6.48 -15.48 -8.61
C SER A 6 -7.48 -14.37 -8.95
N PRO A 7 -8.41 -14.56 -9.91
CA PRO A 7 -9.51 -13.62 -10.16
C PRO A 7 -10.45 -13.42 -8.97
N ALA A 8 -10.40 -14.32 -7.98
CA ALA A 8 -11.17 -14.21 -6.75
C ALA A 8 -10.47 -13.36 -5.67
N ASP A 9 -9.19 -12.99 -5.87
CA ASP A 9 -8.49 -12.03 -5.02
C ASP A 9 -9.07 -10.62 -5.25
N SER A 10 -9.20 -9.82 -4.20
CA SER A 10 -9.60 -8.41 -4.30
C SER A 10 -8.59 -7.55 -5.06
N HIS A 11 -7.33 -7.99 -5.14
CA HIS A 11 -6.23 -7.30 -5.81
C HIS A 11 -5.50 -8.27 -6.76
N PRO A 12 -6.14 -8.70 -7.87
CA PRO A 12 -5.66 -9.81 -8.69
C PRO A 12 -4.51 -9.44 -9.64
N TYR A 13 -4.15 -8.16 -9.77
CA TYR A 13 -3.14 -7.68 -10.71
C TYR A 13 -1.97 -7.05 -9.93
N PRO A 14 -0.95 -7.84 -9.58
CA PRO A 14 0.17 -7.33 -8.80
C PRO A 14 1.09 -6.45 -9.65
N VAL A 15 1.71 -5.47 -9.00
CA VAL A 15 2.70 -4.56 -9.59
C VAL A 15 3.93 -4.52 -8.70
N GLU A 16 5.11 -4.59 -9.31
CA GLU A 16 6.40 -4.45 -8.64
C GLU A 16 7.07 -3.15 -9.07
N LEU A 17 7.59 -2.42 -8.09
CA LEU A 17 8.29 -1.15 -8.31
C LEU A 17 9.70 -1.27 -7.72
N ASP A 18 10.70 -1.31 -8.60
CA ASP A 18 12.10 -1.23 -8.20
C ASP A 18 12.45 0.24 -7.89
N LEU A 19 12.58 0.55 -6.61
CA LEU A 19 12.88 1.89 -6.14
C LEU A 19 14.23 1.93 -5.43
N PRO A 20 14.97 3.06 -5.53
CA PRO A 20 16.11 3.29 -4.67
C PRO A 20 15.72 3.18 -3.18
N PRO A 21 16.60 2.67 -2.29
CA PRO A 21 16.27 2.51 -0.87
C PRO A 21 15.83 3.80 -0.18
N TRP A 22 16.36 4.94 -0.62
CA TRP A 22 16.06 6.25 -0.04
C TRP A 22 14.63 6.73 -0.32
N THR A 23 13.92 6.14 -1.28
CA THR A 23 12.64 6.66 -1.75
C THR A 23 11.56 6.57 -0.67
N LEU A 24 11.53 5.48 0.10
CA LEU A 24 10.58 5.36 1.21
C LEU A 24 10.86 6.36 2.35
N GLU A 25 12.11 6.78 2.52
CA GLU A 25 12.52 7.68 3.59
C GLU A 25 12.35 9.17 3.22
N ARG A 26 12.50 9.51 1.94
CA ARG A 26 12.67 10.91 1.51
C ARG A 26 11.65 11.38 0.48
N ASP A 27 10.94 10.47 -0.19
CA ASP A 27 9.94 10.82 -1.19
C ASP A 27 8.54 10.87 -0.58
N ILE A 28 8.22 12.05 -0.03
CA ILE A 28 6.94 12.32 0.66
C ILE A 28 5.77 12.20 -0.31
N ASP A 29 5.96 12.56 -1.58
CA ASP A 29 4.89 12.57 -2.58
C ASP A 29 4.52 11.13 -2.96
N LEU A 30 5.51 10.26 -3.18
CA LEU A 30 5.25 8.84 -3.41
C LEU A 30 4.53 8.21 -2.22
N CYS A 31 5.02 8.43 -1.01
CA CYS A 31 4.41 7.88 0.20
C CYS A 31 2.97 8.39 0.36
N THR A 32 2.74 9.69 0.16
CA THR A 32 1.39 10.29 0.21
C THR A 32 0.47 9.64 -0.80
N TRP A 33 0.93 9.47 -2.04
CA TRP A 33 0.16 8.82 -3.09
C TRP A 33 -0.18 7.38 -2.73
N LEU A 34 0.80 6.58 -2.27
CA LEU A 34 0.57 5.19 -1.86
C LEU A 34 -0.51 5.10 -0.77
N PHE A 35 -0.40 5.90 0.29
CA PHE A 35 -1.35 5.82 1.40
C PHE A 35 -2.73 6.42 1.08
N ALA A 36 -2.83 7.35 0.12
CA ALA A 36 -4.09 8.02 -0.22
C ALA A 36 -5.15 7.08 -0.81
N PHE A 37 -4.77 5.95 -1.43
CA PHE A 37 -5.74 5.00 -1.98
C PHE A 37 -6.40 4.11 -0.94
N GLY A 38 -5.85 4.03 0.28
CA GLY A 38 -6.36 3.14 1.34
C GLY A 38 -6.63 1.72 0.83
N ALA A 39 -7.85 1.21 1.01
CA ALA A 39 -8.23 -0.14 0.58
C ALA A 39 -8.18 -0.37 -0.96
N GLY A 40 -8.05 0.69 -1.75
CA GLY A 40 -7.89 0.61 -3.21
C GLY A 40 -6.56 -0.02 -3.64
N ILE A 41 -5.56 -0.04 -2.75
CA ILE A 41 -4.30 -0.76 -2.97
C ILE A 41 -4.02 -1.74 -1.84
N ARG A 42 -3.20 -2.76 -2.13
CA ARG A 42 -2.64 -3.67 -1.13
C ARG A 42 -1.12 -3.65 -1.24
N ILE A 43 -0.46 -3.13 -0.21
CA ILE A 43 1.00 -3.16 -0.11
C ILE A 43 1.39 -4.51 0.51
N GLU A 44 2.20 -5.29 -0.21
CA GLU A 44 2.68 -6.59 0.25
C GLU A 44 4.13 -6.54 0.76
N ALA A 45 4.96 -5.66 0.19
CA ALA A 45 6.34 -5.43 0.57
C ALA A 45 6.78 -3.97 0.31
N PRO A 46 7.81 -3.46 1.02
CA PRO A 46 8.46 -4.11 2.18
C PRO A 46 7.55 -4.13 3.41
N ALA A 47 7.92 -4.93 4.42
CA ALA A 47 7.04 -5.22 5.56
C ALA A 47 6.68 -3.97 6.37
N GLU A 48 7.63 -3.05 6.51
CA GLU A 48 7.49 -1.77 7.21
C GLU A 48 6.43 -0.90 6.53
N LEU A 49 6.49 -0.79 5.20
CA LEU A 49 5.54 0.00 4.42
C LEU A 49 4.13 -0.58 4.48
N ARG A 50 4.03 -1.92 4.43
CA ARG A 50 2.75 -2.63 4.62
C ARG A 50 2.16 -2.37 5.99
N GLN A 51 2.98 -2.43 7.05
CA GLN A 51 2.53 -2.19 8.41
C GLN A 51 1.99 -0.77 8.56
N GLU A 52 2.72 0.22 8.08
CA GLU A 52 2.28 1.62 8.11
C GLU A 52 0.95 1.84 7.35
N HIS A 53 0.78 1.20 6.19
CA HIS A 53 -0.47 1.27 5.43
C HIS A 53 -1.67 0.72 6.24
N GLN A 54 -1.48 -0.41 6.93
CA GLN A 54 -2.50 -1.02 7.78
C GLN A 54 -2.83 -0.13 8.98
N GLU A 55 -1.83 0.43 9.65
CA GLU A 55 -2.00 1.32 10.79
C GLU A 55 -2.76 2.59 10.41
N ARG A 56 -2.41 3.23 9.28
CA ARG A 56 -3.11 4.42 8.76
C ARG A 56 -4.56 4.11 8.42
N LEU A 57 -4.83 2.95 7.81
CA LEU A 57 -6.20 2.53 7.51
C LEU A 57 -7.01 2.28 8.78
N GLN A 58 -6.43 1.59 9.76
CA GLN A 58 -7.08 1.35 11.06
C GLN A 58 -7.38 2.65 11.79
N ALA A 59 -6.43 3.60 11.81
CA ALA A 59 -6.63 4.92 12.40
C ALA A 59 -7.77 5.69 11.71
N ALA A 60 -7.84 5.66 10.37
CA ALA A 60 -8.92 6.28 9.63
C ALA A 60 -10.28 5.64 9.93
N LEU A 61 -10.36 4.31 10.01
CA LEU A 61 -11.58 3.58 10.36
C LEU A 61 -12.05 3.90 11.78
N ALA A 62 -11.14 4.06 12.73
CA ALA A 62 -11.47 4.43 14.11
C ALA A 62 -12.12 5.82 14.23
N VAL A 63 -11.86 6.72 13.28
CA VAL A 63 -12.49 8.06 13.23
C VAL A 63 -13.90 8.01 12.59
N VAL A 64 -14.14 7.08 11.67
CA VAL A 64 -15.38 6.99 10.89
C VAL A 64 -16.44 6.12 11.58
N GLN A 65 -16.04 5.24 12.51
CA GLN A 65 -16.98 4.44 13.29
C GLN A 65 -17.66 5.31 14.38
N PRO A 66 -19.01 5.31 14.47
CA PRO A 66 -19.77 6.13 15.42
C PRO A 66 -19.63 5.69 16.88
#